data_AF-A0A924XMV7-F1
#
_entry.id   AF-A0A924XMV7-F1
#
_cell.length_a   1.000
_cell.length_b   1.000
_cell.length_c   1.000
_cell.angle_alpha   90.00
_cell.angle_beta   90.00
_cell.angle_gamma   90.00
#
_symmetry.space_group_name_H-M   'P 1'
#
loop_
_entity.id
_entity.type
_entity.pdbx_description
1 polymer ?
#
loop_
_entity_poly.entity_id
_entity_poly.type
_entity_poly.pdbx_seq_one_letter_code
_entity_poly.pdbx_strand_id
1 'polypeptide(L)'
;MVQNIVETESKEGINWDTTIAVSVFHVIAIAAFFTFSWQNLLAAFLMWWIAGSVGIGVGFHRLLTHRGFQTPKWVEYFLTICGSLALQGGAVKWITTHRLHHQHTETDQDPHSPRNGTFWAHIGWIMYGTSQEHDPALIKRYAPDLVKDPVHVFISKYYYVTAIIAGVILFAIGGWTMVVWGIFFRTVFGWHSTWLVNSATRLWGKRRFETTDDSTNNFWIAIVSFGEGWHNNHHAHPTSARHGLNWREVDINWMQIRFLQMLGLAKNIKVIDEHGVSSKIA
;
A
#
# COMPACT_ATOMS: atom_id res chain seq x y z
N MET A 1 13.37 -14.52 -31.10
CA MET A 1 12.20 -15.36 -30.78
C MET A 1 11.89 -15.10 -29.32
N VAL A 2 11.04 -14.11 -29.04
CA VAL A 2 10.69 -13.70 -27.68
C VAL A 2 9.67 -14.69 -27.18
N GLN A 3 10.05 -15.58 -26.25
CA GLN A 3 9.07 -16.39 -25.55
C GLN A 3 8.14 -15.45 -24.76
N ASN A 4 6.85 -15.59 -25.02
CA ASN A 4 5.77 -15.05 -24.20
C ASN A 4 5.89 -15.71 -22.82
N ILE A 5 6.57 -15.05 -21.87
CA ILE A 5 6.71 -15.54 -20.47
C ILE A 5 5.53 -15.10 -19.61
N VAL A 6 4.61 -14.28 -20.13
CA VAL A 6 3.37 -13.95 -19.39
C VAL A 6 2.26 -14.88 -19.88
N GLU A 7 2.36 -16.16 -19.51
CA GLU A 7 1.13 -16.95 -19.39
C GLU A 7 0.28 -16.23 -18.34
N THR A 8 -0.89 -15.75 -18.77
CA THR A 8 -1.88 -15.11 -17.92
C THR A 8 -2.11 -15.96 -16.66
N GLU A 9 -1.68 -15.43 -15.50
CA GLU A 9 -2.05 -15.95 -14.19
C GLU A 9 -3.56 -16.21 -14.19
N SER A 10 -3.97 -17.47 -13.94
CA SER A 10 -5.38 -17.83 -14.03
C SER A 10 -6.16 -17.03 -12.98
N LYS A 11 -7.13 -16.23 -13.43
CA LYS A 11 -8.13 -15.56 -12.57
C LYS A 11 -9.16 -16.57 -12.02
N GLU A 12 -8.87 -17.86 -12.15
CA GLU A 12 -9.80 -18.96 -11.87
C GLU A 12 -9.47 -19.64 -10.55
N GLY A 13 -10.52 -19.98 -9.78
CA GLY A 13 -10.40 -20.64 -8.49
C GLY A 13 -10.28 -19.67 -7.32
N ILE A 14 -10.84 -20.07 -6.17
CA ILE A 14 -10.75 -19.31 -4.91
C ILE A 14 -9.39 -19.62 -4.26
N ASN A 15 -8.67 -18.58 -3.85
CA ASN A 15 -7.51 -18.70 -2.98
C ASN A 15 -8.00 -18.89 -1.54
N TRP A 16 -8.27 -20.15 -1.16
CA TRP A 16 -8.89 -20.46 0.12
C TRP A 16 -8.10 -19.97 1.32
N ASP A 17 -6.76 -20.04 1.29
CA ASP A 17 -5.92 -19.57 2.39
C ASP A 17 -6.12 -18.07 2.64
N THR A 18 -6.08 -17.28 1.57
CA THR A 18 -6.28 -15.83 1.64
C THR A 18 -7.71 -15.49 2.01
N THR A 19 -8.71 -16.15 1.40
CA THR A 19 -10.13 -15.94 1.69
C THR A 19 -10.46 -16.26 3.14
N ILE A 20 -9.93 -17.36 3.70
CA ILE A 20 -10.13 -17.74 5.11
C ILE A 20 -9.45 -16.71 6.02
N ALA A 21 -8.19 -16.34 5.75
CA ALA A 21 -7.48 -15.36 6.56
C ALA A 21 -8.20 -14.00 6.59
N VAL A 22 -8.59 -13.49 5.42
CA VAL A 22 -9.35 -12.25 5.30
C VAL A 22 -10.67 -12.36 6.06
N SER A 23 -11.43 -13.45 5.88
CA SER A 23 -12.72 -13.66 6.55
C SER A 23 -12.58 -13.71 8.08
N VAL A 24 -11.59 -14.43 8.60
CA VAL A 24 -11.31 -14.52 10.04
C VAL A 24 -10.99 -13.14 10.61
N PHE A 25 -10.17 -12.34 9.93
CA PHE A 25 -9.87 -10.98 10.35
C PHE A 25 -11.12 -10.10 10.43
N HIS A 26 -12.02 -10.21 9.43
CA HIS A 26 -13.28 -9.47 9.43
C HIS A 26 -14.21 -9.91 10.57
N VAL A 27 -14.34 -11.22 10.81
CA VAL A 27 -15.17 -11.75 11.89
C VAL A 27 -14.65 -11.28 13.25
N ILE A 28 -13.34 -11.34 13.50
CA ILE A 28 -12.75 -10.87 14.76
C ILE A 28 -12.87 -9.35 14.90
N ALA A 29 -12.74 -8.59 13.81
CA ALA A 29 -12.91 -7.14 13.81
C ALA A 29 -14.31 -6.70 14.28
N ILE A 30 -15.35 -7.52 14.08
CA ILE A 30 -16.70 -7.24 14.59
C ILE A 30 -16.70 -7.16 16.13
N ALA A 31 -15.86 -7.94 16.82
CA ALA A 31 -15.74 -7.89 18.28
C ALA A 31 -15.25 -6.53 18.81
N ALA A 32 -14.61 -5.71 17.97
CA ALA A 32 -14.16 -4.37 18.35
C ALA A 32 -15.34 -3.46 18.73
N PHE A 33 -16.48 -3.60 18.04
CA PHE A 33 -17.68 -2.78 18.31
C PHE A 33 -18.28 -3.02 19.70
N PHE A 34 -18.01 -4.18 20.31
CA PHE A 34 -18.47 -4.53 21.65
C PHE A 34 -17.45 -4.22 22.76
N THR A 35 -16.24 -3.77 22.38
CA THR A 35 -15.11 -3.56 23.31
C THR A 35 -14.53 -2.16 23.17
N PHE A 36 -15.37 -1.19 22.77
CA PHE A 36 -14.97 0.19 22.56
C PHE A 36 -14.41 0.82 23.84
N SER A 37 -13.26 1.49 23.68
CA SER A 37 -12.72 2.46 24.62
C SER A 37 -11.90 3.47 23.86
N TRP A 38 -11.70 4.66 24.41
CA TRP A 38 -10.86 5.68 23.80
C TRP A 38 -9.40 5.22 23.65
N GLN A 39 -8.91 4.41 24.59
CA GLN A 39 -7.58 3.81 24.54
C GLN A 39 -7.46 2.82 23.37
N ASN A 40 -8.47 1.98 23.17
CA ASN A 40 -8.51 1.00 22.08
C ASN A 40 -8.63 1.68 20.72
N LEU A 41 -9.47 2.72 20.61
CA LEU A 41 -9.59 3.53 19.40
C LEU A 41 -8.27 4.23 19.06
N LEU A 42 -7.60 4.82 20.07
CA LEU A 42 -6.31 5.46 19.88
C LEU A 42 -5.24 4.45 19.42
N ALA A 43 -5.20 3.26 20.03
CA ALA A 43 -4.29 2.19 19.62
C ALA A 43 -4.54 1.78 18.16
N ALA A 44 -5.80 1.60 17.76
CA ALA A 44 -6.15 1.32 16.37
C ALA A 44 -5.74 2.45 15.42
N PHE A 45 -5.98 3.71 15.77
CA PHE A 45 -5.59 4.85 14.96
C PHE A 45 -4.07 4.96 14.79
N LEU A 46 -3.30 4.82 15.87
CA LEU A 46 -1.84 4.86 15.82
C LEU A 46 -1.29 3.72 14.97
N MET A 47 -1.77 2.49 15.18
CA MET A 47 -1.36 1.34 14.38
C MET A 47 -1.79 1.48 12.92
N TRP A 48 -2.92 2.12 12.63
CA TRP A 48 -3.37 2.43 11.27
C TRP A 48 -2.46 3.44 10.59
N TRP A 49 -2.09 4.52 11.28
CA TRP A 49 -1.15 5.50 10.76
C TRP A 49 0.24 4.89 10.52
N ILE A 50 0.76 4.09 11.46
CA ILE A 50 2.06 3.41 11.30
C ILE A 50 2.02 2.43 10.12
N ALA A 51 0.99 1.58 10.03
CA ALA A 51 0.92 0.56 8.98
C ALA A 51 0.59 1.15 7.61
N GLY A 52 -0.46 1.97 7.52
CA GLY A 52 -1.01 2.49 6.27
C GLY A 52 -0.28 3.73 5.74
N SER A 53 0.09 4.67 6.62
CA SER A 53 0.74 5.92 6.20
C SER A 53 2.26 5.76 6.14
N VAL A 54 2.91 5.57 7.29
CA VAL A 54 4.37 5.43 7.40
C VAL A 54 4.85 4.21 6.60
N GLY A 55 4.15 3.09 6.76
CA GLY A 55 4.48 1.82 6.14
C GLY A 55 4.15 1.75 4.66
N ILE A 56 2.86 1.67 4.32
CA ILE A 56 2.41 1.50 2.93
C ILE A 56 2.67 2.76 2.10
N GLY A 57 2.13 3.91 2.51
CA GLY A 57 2.22 5.16 1.72
C GLY A 57 3.65 5.68 1.54
N VAL A 58 4.37 5.91 2.64
CA VAL A 58 5.74 6.45 2.60
C VAL A 58 6.76 5.37 2.22
N GLY A 59 6.69 4.19 2.86
CA GLY A 59 7.66 3.10 2.69
C GLY A 59 7.46 2.30 1.40
N PHE A 60 6.41 1.48 1.32
CA PHE A 60 6.23 0.57 0.19
C PHE A 60 5.99 1.34 -1.11
N HIS A 61 5.07 2.30 -1.10
CA HIS A 61 4.62 2.97 -2.32
C HIS A 61 5.63 4.01 -2.82
N ARG A 62 5.84 5.10 -2.07
CA ARG A 62 6.64 6.25 -2.55
C ARG A 62 8.14 6.00 -2.54
N LEU A 63 8.66 5.30 -1.52
CA LEU A 63 10.08 4.99 -1.39
C LEU A 63 10.51 3.76 -2.21
N LEU A 64 9.92 2.59 -1.94
CA LEU A 64 10.41 1.33 -2.51
C LEU A 64 9.90 1.08 -3.93
N THR A 65 8.61 1.27 -4.19
CA THR A 65 8.05 1.05 -5.53
C THR A 65 8.52 2.12 -6.50
N HIS A 66 8.27 3.39 -6.19
CA HIS A 66 8.43 4.49 -7.16
C HIS A 66 9.74 5.24 -7.08
N ARG A 67 10.54 4.99 -6.03
CA ARG A 67 11.85 5.64 -5.84
C ARG A 67 11.72 7.17 -5.96
N GLY A 68 10.68 7.72 -5.33
CA GLY A 68 10.40 9.14 -5.31
C GLY A 68 11.34 9.93 -4.41
N PHE A 69 12.01 9.25 -3.48
CA PHE A 69 13.08 9.79 -2.66
C PHE A 69 14.03 8.67 -2.23
N GLN A 70 15.12 9.04 -1.56
CA GLN A 70 16.12 8.13 -1.02
C GLN A 70 16.27 8.36 0.47
N THR A 71 16.60 7.29 1.21
CA THR A 71 16.88 7.35 2.65
C THR A 71 18.09 6.49 2.99
N PRO A 72 18.74 6.70 4.15
CA PRO A 72 19.67 5.71 4.70
C PRO A 72 18.99 4.34 4.87
N LYS A 73 19.74 3.26 4.67
CA LYS A 73 19.18 1.89 4.68
C LYS A 73 18.43 1.52 5.95
N TRP A 74 18.87 1.98 7.12
CA TRP A 74 18.16 1.71 8.37
C TRP A 74 16.76 2.36 8.42
N VAL A 75 16.58 3.54 7.80
CA VAL A 75 15.26 4.18 7.65
C VAL A 75 14.42 3.40 6.66
N GLU A 76 15.00 3.00 5.52
CA GLU A 76 14.32 2.17 4.53
C GLU A 76 13.80 0.86 5.15
N TYR A 77 14.62 0.16 5.93
CA TYR A 77 14.22 -1.06 6.64
C TYR A 77 13.16 -0.81 7.70
N PHE A 78 13.27 0.28 8.48
CA PHE A 78 12.26 0.67 9.45
C PHE A 78 10.89 0.89 8.78
N LEU A 79 10.85 1.68 7.70
CA LEU A 79 9.61 1.91 6.93
C LEU A 79 9.05 0.60 6.35
N THR A 80 9.93 -0.34 5.98
CA THR A 80 9.53 -1.66 5.48
C THR A 80 8.87 -2.52 6.56
N ILE A 81 9.41 -2.49 7.79
CA ILE A 81 8.82 -3.14 8.96
C ILE A 81 7.45 -2.53 9.28
N CYS A 82 7.34 -1.19 9.23
CA CYS A 82 6.05 -0.51 9.38
C CYS A 82 5.04 -0.98 8.31
N GLY A 83 5.44 -1.07 7.04
CA GLY A 83 4.55 -1.53 5.96
C GLY A 83 4.10 -2.97 6.13
N SER A 84 4.96 -3.83 6.69
CA SER A 84 4.64 -5.23 6.98
C SER A 84 3.49 -5.39 7.99
N LEU A 85 3.29 -4.40 8.88
CA LEU A 85 2.16 -4.40 9.82
C LEU A 85 0.80 -4.33 9.11
N ALA A 86 0.73 -3.82 7.87
CA ALA A 86 -0.50 -3.72 7.10
C ALA A 86 -1.01 -5.09 6.62
N LEU A 87 -0.20 -6.15 6.71
CA LEU A 87 -0.56 -7.52 6.31
C LEU A 87 -1.09 -7.61 4.86
N GLN A 88 -0.56 -6.80 3.94
CA GLN A 88 -0.89 -6.83 2.51
C GLN A 88 0.10 -7.70 1.69
N GLY A 89 0.73 -8.68 2.35
CA GLY A 89 1.85 -9.42 1.81
C GLY A 89 3.21 -8.78 2.12
N GLY A 90 4.27 -9.54 1.89
CA GLY A 90 5.64 -9.06 2.05
C GLY A 90 6.02 -8.01 1.00
N ALA A 91 6.92 -7.10 1.37
CA ALA A 91 7.34 -5.97 0.53
C ALA A 91 7.68 -6.37 -0.91
N VAL A 92 8.43 -7.46 -1.10
CA VAL A 92 8.84 -7.94 -2.43
C VAL A 92 7.62 -8.21 -3.31
N LYS A 93 6.64 -8.97 -2.81
CA LYS A 93 5.43 -9.32 -3.56
C LYS A 93 4.57 -8.10 -3.82
N TRP A 94 4.35 -7.27 -2.79
CA TRP A 94 3.52 -6.06 -2.91
C TRP A 94 4.08 -5.11 -3.98
N ILE A 95 5.39 -4.87 -3.96
CA ILE A 95 6.07 -3.98 -4.91
C ILE A 95 6.06 -4.58 -6.32
N THR A 96 6.23 -5.91 -6.46
CA THR A 96 6.09 -6.59 -7.75
C THR A 96 4.68 -6.39 -8.33
N THR A 97 3.62 -6.68 -7.56
CA THR A 97 2.22 -6.46 -7.98
C THR A 97 2.01 -5.00 -8.37
N HIS A 98 2.47 -4.05 -7.56
CA HIS A 98 2.23 -2.62 -7.81
C HIS A 98 2.96 -2.11 -9.05
N ARG A 99 4.21 -2.54 -9.29
CA ARG A 99 4.95 -2.19 -10.52
C ARG A 99 4.32 -2.83 -11.75
N LEU A 100 3.79 -4.05 -11.62
CA LEU A 100 3.04 -4.72 -12.69
C LEU A 100 1.75 -3.94 -13.04
N HIS A 101 0.99 -3.52 -12.01
CA HIS A 101 -0.18 -2.65 -12.18
C HIS A 101 0.15 -1.38 -12.95
N HIS A 102 1.19 -0.63 -12.56
CA HIS A 102 1.58 0.59 -13.28
C HIS A 102 2.01 0.34 -14.73
N GLN A 103 2.69 -0.77 -15.01
CA GLN A 103 3.10 -1.09 -16.38
C GLN A 103 1.92 -1.46 -17.27
N HIS A 104 0.93 -2.16 -16.72
CA HIS A 104 -0.13 -2.80 -17.47
C HIS A 104 -1.52 -2.25 -17.13
N THR A 105 -1.58 -1.04 -16.57
CA THR A 105 -2.80 -0.46 -16.00
C THR A 105 -3.98 -0.64 -16.94
N GLU A 106 -5.08 -1.19 -16.43
CA GLU A 106 -6.33 -1.39 -17.18
C GLU A 106 -6.23 -2.29 -18.42
N THR A 107 -5.19 -3.09 -18.53
CA THR A 107 -5.11 -4.23 -19.46
C THR A 107 -5.47 -5.53 -18.72
N ASP A 108 -5.55 -6.64 -19.45
CA ASP A 108 -5.79 -7.96 -18.85
C ASP A 108 -4.68 -8.41 -17.90
N GLN A 109 -3.47 -7.84 -18.05
CA GLN A 109 -2.29 -8.11 -17.22
C GLN A 109 -2.22 -7.25 -15.95
N ASP A 110 -3.16 -6.32 -15.74
CA ASP A 110 -3.30 -5.58 -14.49
C ASP A 110 -3.98 -6.48 -13.43
N PRO A 111 -3.29 -6.83 -12.33
CA PRO A 111 -3.80 -7.76 -11.30
C PRO A 111 -5.17 -7.35 -10.75
N HIS A 112 -5.39 -6.05 -10.59
CA HIS A 112 -6.58 -5.49 -9.97
C HIS A 112 -7.28 -4.48 -10.88
N SER A 113 -7.30 -4.79 -12.17
CA SER A 113 -7.96 -3.96 -13.18
C SER A 113 -9.42 -3.66 -12.81
N PRO A 114 -9.84 -2.38 -12.73
CA PRO A 114 -11.23 -2.01 -12.50
C PRO A 114 -12.14 -2.44 -13.64
N ARG A 115 -11.60 -2.73 -14.84
CA ARG A 115 -12.36 -3.25 -15.99
C ARG A 115 -12.93 -4.65 -15.75
N ASN A 116 -12.41 -5.39 -14.77
CA ASN A 116 -12.98 -6.67 -14.34
C ASN A 116 -14.08 -6.51 -13.27
N GLY A 117 -14.46 -5.27 -12.96
CA GLY A 117 -15.57 -4.92 -12.07
C GLY A 117 -15.13 -4.36 -10.73
N THR A 118 -15.98 -3.51 -10.13
CA THR A 118 -15.68 -2.82 -8.86
C THR A 118 -15.36 -3.79 -7.71
N PHE A 119 -16.09 -4.91 -7.62
CA PHE A 119 -15.80 -5.95 -6.63
C PHE A 119 -14.42 -6.58 -6.85
N TRP A 120 -14.06 -6.85 -8.11
CA TRP A 120 -12.75 -7.40 -8.46
C TRP A 120 -11.63 -6.47 -8.01
N ALA A 121 -11.65 -5.20 -8.41
CA ALA A 121 -10.62 -4.23 -8.06
C ALA A 121 -10.55 -3.94 -6.55
N HIS A 122 -11.66 -4.07 -5.83
CA HIS A 122 -11.68 -3.86 -4.38
C HIS A 122 -11.06 -5.05 -3.62
N ILE A 123 -11.59 -6.26 -3.82
CA ILE A 123 -11.20 -7.43 -3.00
C ILE A 123 -11.10 -8.72 -3.80
N GLY A 124 -11.81 -8.84 -4.94
CA GLY A 124 -11.85 -10.07 -5.74
C GLY A 124 -10.46 -10.51 -6.21
N TRP A 125 -9.61 -9.58 -6.67
CA TRP A 125 -8.26 -9.91 -7.15
C TRP A 125 -7.35 -10.56 -6.09
N ILE A 126 -7.68 -10.41 -4.81
CA ILE A 126 -6.97 -11.00 -3.67
C ILE A 126 -7.53 -12.39 -3.34
N MET A 127 -8.84 -12.56 -3.48
CA MET A 127 -9.54 -13.80 -3.12
C MET A 127 -9.56 -14.85 -4.24
N TYR A 128 -9.27 -14.46 -5.48
CA TYR A 128 -9.36 -15.34 -6.64
C TYR A 128 -8.03 -15.36 -7.41
N GLY A 129 -7.71 -16.55 -7.92
CA GLY A 129 -6.53 -16.78 -8.75
C GLY A 129 -5.21 -16.61 -8.02
N THR A 130 -4.18 -16.31 -8.80
CA THR A 130 -2.77 -16.30 -8.40
C THR A 130 -2.13 -14.91 -8.50
N SER A 131 -2.92 -13.84 -8.54
CA SER A 131 -2.48 -12.44 -8.69
C SER A 131 -1.45 -11.93 -7.65
N GLN A 132 -1.22 -12.70 -6.58
CA GLN A 132 -0.21 -12.44 -5.53
C GLN A 132 0.91 -13.51 -5.47
N GLU A 133 0.85 -14.49 -6.36
CA GLU A 133 1.78 -15.61 -6.49
C GLU A 133 2.70 -15.38 -7.69
N HIS A 134 3.65 -14.48 -7.51
CA HIS A 134 4.64 -14.19 -8.54
C HIS A 134 5.71 -15.27 -8.60
N ASP A 135 5.98 -15.77 -9.80
CA ASP A 135 7.13 -16.65 -10.01
C ASP A 135 8.47 -15.90 -9.75
N PRO A 136 9.57 -16.62 -9.46
CA PRO A 136 10.86 -15.99 -9.17
C PRO A 136 11.43 -15.12 -10.32
N ALA A 137 11.10 -15.44 -11.58
CA ALA A 137 11.58 -14.70 -12.74
C ALA A 137 10.85 -13.34 -12.85
N LEU A 138 9.53 -13.33 -12.63
CA LEU A 138 8.70 -12.13 -12.58
C LEU A 138 9.15 -11.22 -11.43
N ILE A 139 9.37 -11.77 -10.23
CA ILE A 139 9.90 -11.01 -9.10
C ILE A 139 11.27 -10.41 -9.45
N LYS A 140 12.18 -11.20 -10.04
CA LYS A 140 13.51 -10.70 -10.42
C LYS A 140 13.44 -9.60 -11.49
N ARG A 141 12.44 -9.62 -12.36
CA ARG A 141 12.20 -8.58 -13.37
C ARG A 141 11.66 -7.30 -12.74
N TYR A 142 10.66 -7.40 -11.87
CA TYR A 142 9.92 -6.25 -11.36
C TYR A 142 10.44 -5.70 -10.04
N ALA A 143 11.08 -6.49 -9.19
CA ALA A 143 11.67 -6.05 -7.92
C ALA A 143 13.16 -6.46 -7.76
N PRO A 144 14.02 -6.28 -8.79
CA PRO A 144 15.43 -6.71 -8.75
C PRO A 144 16.23 -6.04 -7.63
N ASP A 145 15.87 -4.81 -7.28
CA ASP A 145 16.46 -4.01 -6.23
C ASP A 145 16.20 -4.55 -4.82
N LEU A 146 15.03 -5.14 -4.59
CA LEU A 146 14.68 -5.72 -3.30
C LEU A 146 15.23 -7.14 -3.12
N VAL A 147 15.16 -7.98 -4.16
CA VAL A 147 15.64 -9.38 -4.04
C VAL A 147 17.16 -9.49 -3.90
N LYS A 148 17.89 -8.45 -4.28
CA LYS A 148 19.35 -8.35 -4.06
C LYS A 148 19.71 -7.96 -2.63
N ASP A 149 18.76 -7.43 -1.86
CA ASP A 149 18.98 -7.00 -0.48
C ASP A 149 18.46 -8.07 0.50
N PRO A 150 19.34 -8.81 1.20
CA PRO A 150 18.93 -9.92 2.05
C PRO A 150 18.05 -9.48 3.22
N VAL A 151 18.16 -8.22 3.66
CA VAL A 151 17.31 -7.69 4.75
C VAL A 151 15.88 -7.52 4.26
N HIS A 152 15.69 -6.98 3.05
CA HIS A 152 14.35 -6.87 2.44
C HIS A 152 13.74 -8.24 2.17
N VAL A 153 14.53 -9.21 1.70
CA VAL A 153 14.07 -10.59 1.51
C VAL A 153 13.62 -11.20 2.85
N PHE A 154 14.39 -11.00 3.93
CA PHE A 154 14.04 -11.49 5.26
C PHE A 154 12.75 -10.85 5.79
N ILE A 155 12.66 -9.51 5.80
CA ILE A 155 11.46 -8.79 6.26
C ILE A 155 10.25 -9.21 5.43
N SER A 156 10.40 -9.32 4.10
CA SER A 156 9.32 -9.74 3.21
C SER A 156 8.88 -11.18 3.43
N LYS A 157 9.79 -12.10 3.76
CA LYS A 157 9.46 -13.51 4.03
C LYS A 157 8.70 -13.67 5.36
N TYR A 158 9.08 -12.90 6.38
CA TYR A 158 8.54 -12.98 7.73
C TYR A 158 7.66 -11.78 8.08
N TYR A 159 7.03 -11.15 7.08
CA TYR A 159 6.29 -9.90 7.27
C TYR A 159 5.19 -10.01 8.34
N TYR A 160 4.54 -11.17 8.45
CA TYR A 160 3.48 -11.44 9.45
C TYR A 160 4.01 -11.41 10.90
N VAL A 161 5.31 -11.65 11.11
CA VAL A 161 5.93 -11.62 12.44
C VAL A 161 5.85 -10.22 13.06
N THR A 162 5.88 -9.16 12.25
CA THR A 162 5.75 -7.80 12.78
C THR A 162 4.38 -7.57 13.42
N ALA A 163 3.32 -8.12 12.82
CA ALA A 163 1.96 -8.05 13.37
C ALA A 163 1.82 -8.90 14.65
N ILE A 164 2.47 -10.07 14.72
CA ILE A 164 2.51 -10.90 15.93
C ILE A 164 3.18 -10.15 17.08
N ILE A 165 4.37 -9.58 16.83
CA ILE A 165 5.11 -8.80 17.83
C ILE A 165 4.27 -7.60 18.30
N ALA A 166 3.67 -6.86 17.37
CA ALA A 166 2.77 -5.76 17.72
C ALA A 166 1.56 -6.24 18.55
N GLY A 167 0.98 -7.39 18.21
CA GLY A 167 -0.11 -8.00 18.97
C GLY A 167 0.30 -8.35 20.41
N VAL A 168 1.48 -8.93 20.61
CA VAL A 168 2.02 -9.23 21.94
C VAL A 168 2.24 -7.94 22.76
N ILE A 169 2.78 -6.89 22.13
CA ILE A 169 2.98 -5.59 22.78
C ILE A 169 1.64 -4.97 23.19
N LEU A 170 0.66 -4.94 22.28
CA LEU A 170 -0.68 -4.41 22.57
C LEU A 170 -1.39 -5.22 23.65
N PHE A 171 -1.21 -6.54 23.66
CA PHE A 171 -1.74 -7.40 24.70
C PHE A 171 -1.15 -7.06 26.07
N ALA A 172 0.16 -6.84 26.15
CA ALA A 172 0.82 -6.46 27.39
C ALA A 172 0.37 -5.08 27.91
N ILE A 173 -0.02 -4.17 27.02
CA ILE A 173 -0.46 -2.80 27.38
C ILE A 173 -1.94 -2.76 27.78
N GLY A 174 -2.82 -3.39 26.99
CA GLY A 174 -4.27 -3.22 27.10
C GLY A 174 -5.08 -4.50 26.97
N GLY A 175 -4.43 -5.67 27.02
CA GLY A 175 -5.07 -6.97 26.90
C GLY A 175 -5.70 -7.23 25.54
N TRP A 176 -6.57 -8.24 25.48
CA TRP A 176 -7.19 -8.69 24.23
C TRP A 176 -8.03 -7.63 23.52
N THR A 177 -8.68 -6.72 24.25
CA THR A 177 -9.51 -5.67 23.62
C THR A 177 -8.65 -4.72 22.78
N MET A 178 -7.45 -4.37 23.28
CA MET A 178 -6.51 -3.55 22.53
C MET A 178 -5.90 -4.30 21.33
N VAL A 179 -5.72 -5.62 21.41
CA VAL A 179 -5.30 -6.46 20.26
C VAL A 179 -6.39 -6.50 19.19
N VAL A 180 -7.64 -6.74 19.58
CA VAL A 180 -8.80 -6.75 18.67
C VAL A 180 -8.88 -5.42 17.91
N TRP A 181 -8.70 -4.30 18.60
CA TRP A 181 -8.70 -2.98 17.97
C TRP A 181 -7.44 -2.70 17.14
N GLY A 182 -6.24 -2.83 17.72
CA GLY A 182 -4.97 -2.42 17.12
C GLY A 182 -4.42 -3.36 16.05
N ILE A 183 -4.84 -4.63 16.05
CA ILE A 183 -4.49 -5.62 15.02
C ILE A 183 -5.68 -5.88 14.11
N PHE A 184 -6.78 -6.46 14.60
CA PHE A 184 -7.82 -7.00 13.70
C PHE A 184 -8.67 -5.89 13.07
N PHE A 185 -9.33 -5.06 13.87
CA PHE A 185 -10.15 -3.95 13.37
C PHE A 185 -9.31 -2.98 12.54
N ARG A 186 -8.15 -2.58 13.04
CA ARG A 186 -7.21 -1.72 12.32
C ARG A 186 -6.79 -2.30 10.97
N THR A 187 -6.49 -3.60 10.91
CA THR A 187 -6.06 -4.24 9.65
C THR A 187 -7.21 -4.26 8.65
N VAL A 188 -8.42 -4.64 9.06
CA VAL A 188 -9.61 -4.63 8.19
C VAL A 188 -9.91 -3.22 7.68
N PHE A 189 -9.91 -2.23 8.56
CA PHE A 189 -10.11 -0.83 8.18
C PHE A 189 -9.01 -0.33 7.22
N GLY A 190 -7.75 -0.67 7.51
CA GLY A 190 -6.61 -0.34 6.66
C GLY A 190 -6.67 -0.99 5.28
N TRP A 191 -7.06 -2.27 5.21
CA TRP A 191 -7.29 -2.99 3.96
C TRP A 191 -8.32 -2.30 3.10
N HIS A 192 -9.53 -2.04 3.62
CA HIS A 192 -10.55 -1.33 2.86
C HIS A 192 -10.10 0.08 2.45
N SER A 193 -9.36 0.79 3.29
CA SER A 193 -8.80 2.10 2.96
C SER A 193 -7.85 2.04 1.75
N THR A 194 -6.98 1.03 1.69
CA THR A 194 -6.09 0.81 0.53
C THR A 194 -6.86 0.31 -0.68
N TRP A 195 -7.78 -0.64 -0.51
CA TRP A 195 -8.56 -1.22 -1.59
C TRP A 195 -9.50 -0.21 -2.27
N LEU A 196 -9.97 0.80 -1.52
CA LEU A 196 -10.69 1.94 -2.10
C LEU A 196 -9.83 2.74 -3.08
N VAL A 197 -8.49 2.74 -2.96
CA VAL A 197 -7.59 3.37 -3.94
C VAL A 197 -7.57 2.60 -5.26
N ASN A 198 -7.79 1.29 -5.22
CA ASN A 198 -7.89 0.49 -6.43
C ASN A 198 -9.29 0.62 -7.06
N SER A 199 -10.34 0.69 -6.24
CA SER A 199 -11.73 0.68 -6.71
C SER A 199 -12.33 2.08 -6.89
N ALA A 200 -12.42 2.89 -5.83
CA ALA A 200 -13.21 4.13 -5.83
C ALA A 200 -12.54 5.27 -6.60
N THR A 201 -11.21 5.40 -6.54
CA THR A 201 -10.46 6.40 -7.31
C THR A 201 -10.35 6.08 -8.80
N ARG A 202 -10.95 4.99 -9.27
CA ARG A 202 -11.13 4.70 -10.70
C ARG A 202 -12.55 5.02 -11.19
N LEU A 203 -13.47 5.25 -10.27
CA LEU A 203 -14.89 5.45 -10.57
C LEU A 203 -15.33 6.89 -10.29
N TRP A 204 -14.87 7.46 -9.18
CA TRP A 204 -15.36 8.74 -8.67
C TRP A 204 -14.22 9.68 -8.29
N GLY A 205 -14.12 10.81 -8.96
CA GLY A 205 -13.16 11.85 -8.65
C GLY A 205 -12.98 12.87 -9.76
N LYS A 206 -11.92 13.68 -9.66
CA LYS A 206 -11.53 14.67 -10.67
C LYS A 206 -10.24 14.26 -11.35
N ARG A 207 -10.05 14.65 -12.60
CA ARG A 207 -8.79 14.44 -13.33
C ARG A 207 -8.12 15.79 -13.56
N ARG A 208 -6.84 15.88 -13.16
CA ARG A 208 -5.99 17.04 -13.39
C ARG A 208 -5.13 16.84 -14.63
N PHE A 209 -4.59 15.64 -14.79
CA PHE A 209 -3.71 15.28 -15.89
C PHE A 209 -4.42 14.30 -16.81
N GLU A 210 -4.11 14.41 -18.09
CA GLU A 210 -4.46 13.40 -19.08
C GLU A 210 -3.55 12.18 -18.88
N THR A 211 -4.15 11.05 -18.49
CA THR A 211 -3.51 9.73 -18.41
C THR A 211 -4.23 8.76 -19.34
N THR A 212 -3.57 7.66 -19.69
CA THR A 212 -4.14 6.59 -20.54
C THR A 212 -5.08 5.64 -19.78
N ASP A 213 -5.24 5.85 -18.48
CA ASP A 213 -6.07 5.07 -17.58
C ASP A 213 -7.22 5.91 -17.01
N ASP A 214 -8.12 5.29 -16.25
CA ASP A 214 -9.30 5.89 -15.61
C ASP A 214 -9.01 6.40 -14.17
N SER A 215 -7.76 6.65 -13.81
CA SER A 215 -7.42 7.18 -12.47
C SER A 215 -8.06 8.55 -12.21
N THR A 216 -8.51 8.78 -10.98
CA THR A 216 -9.11 10.04 -10.54
C THR A 216 -8.61 10.44 -9.16
N ASN A 217 -8.61 11.74 -8.89
CA ASN A 217 -8.34 12.31 -7.58
C ASN A 217 -9.62 12.33 -6.75
N ASN A 218 -9.60 11.71 -5.57
CA ASN A 218 -10.73 11.66 -4.65
C ASN A 218 -10.31 12.11 -3.24
N PHE A 219 -10.92 13.21 -2.78
CA PHE A 219 -10.61 13.82 -1.49
C PHE A 219 -10.90 12.90 -0.29
N TRP A 220 -12.03 12.19 -0.30
CA TRP A 220 -12.40 11.30 0.80
C TRP A 220 -11.45 10.11 0.89
N ILE A 221 -11.10 9.53 -0.27
CA ILE A 221 -10.11 8.46 -0.31
C ILE A 221 -8.74 8.98 0.12
N ALA A 222 -8.36 10.20 -0.26
CA ALA A 222 -7.10 10.80 0.16
C ALA A 222 -7.01 10.97 1.69
N ILE A 223 -8.11 11.30 2.38
CA ILE A 223 -8.14 11.36 3.85
C ILE A 223 -7.87 9.99 4.48
N VAL A 224 -8.63 8.97 4.08
CA VAL A 224 -8.50 7.62 4.67
C VAL A 224 -7.27 6.85 4.18
N SER A 225 -6.60 7.31 3.13
CA SER A 225 -5.37 6.70 2.63
C SER A 225 -4.15 7.60 2.82
N PHE A 226 -4.26 8.64 3.64
CA PHE A 226 -3.16 9.55 3.97
C PHE A 226 -2.51 10.27 2.77
N GLY A 227 -3.25 10.41 1.67
CA GLY A 227 -2.82 11.09 0.44
C GLY A 227 -2.79 10.19 -0.80
N GLU A 228 -3.02 8.88 -0.69
CA GLU A 228 -2.99 7.97 -1.85
C GLU A 228 -4.23 8.10 -2.76
N GLY A 229 -5.28 8.77 -2.28
CA GLY A 229 -6.46 9.10 -3.08
C GLY A 229 -6.24 10.17 -4.15
N TRP A 230 -5.08 10.83 -4.19
CA TRP A 230 -4.66 11.72 -5.29
C TRP A 230 -4.14 10.89 -6.48
N HIS A 231 -4.97 9.94 -6.92
CA HIS A 231 -4.54 8.82 -7.74
C HIS A 231 -4.28 9.21 -9.20
N ASN A 232 -5.01 10.20 -9.74
CA ASN A 232 -4.71 10.71 -11.09
C ASN A 232 -3.39 11.47 -11.14
N ASN A 233 -3.10 12.29 -10.10
CA ASN A 233 -1.80 12.95 -10.00
C ASN A 233 -0.66 11.93 -9.92
N HIS A 234 -0.87 10.88 -9.12
CA HIS A 234 0.07 9.77 -8.98
C HIS A 234 0.29 9.01 -10.30
N HIS A 235 -0.77 8.62 -11.00
CA HIS A 235 -0.64 7.87 -12.26
C HIS A 235 -0.01 8.69 -13.39
N ALA A 236 -0.22 10.01 -13.41
CA ALA A 236 0.46 10.90 -14.35
C ALA A 236 1.96 11.03 -14.05
N HIS A 237 2.34 11.06 -12.78
CA HIS A 237 3.72 11.30 -12.35
C HIS A 237 4.14 10.34 -11.21
N PRO A 238 4.28 9.03 -11.48
CA PRO A 238 4.40 8.00 -10.45
C PRO A 238 5.65 8.15 -9.58
N THR A 239 6.72 8.73 -10.12
CA THR A 239 7.97 8.94 -9.37
C THR A 239 7.95 10.18 -8.47
N SER A 240 6.89 11.01 -8.49
CA SER A 240 6.77 12.13 -7.56
C SER A 240 6.49 11.62 -6.15
N ALA A 241 7.27 12.07 -5.17
CA ALA A 241 7.03 11.78 -3.76
C ALA A 241 5.81 12.55 -3.19
N ARG A 242 5.28 13.52 -3.94
CA ARG A 242 4.14 14.36 -3.59
C ARG A 242 2.97 14.05 -4.53
N HIS A 243 1.86 13.55 -4.00
CA HIS A 243 0.68 13.26 -4.80
C HIS A 243 -0.35 14.38 -4.70
N GLY A 244 -0.47 15.04 -3.54
CA GLY A 244 -1.32 16.23 -3.37
C GLY A 244 -0.59 17.52 -3.76
N LEU A 245 -1.03 18.19 -4.84
CA LEU A 245 -0.27 19.22 -5.54
C LEU A 245 -0.64 20.66 -5.16
N ASN A 246 -1.82 20.88 -4.58
CA ASN A 246 -2.24 22.19 -4.07
C ASN A 246 -2.69 22.12 -2.60
N TRP A 247 -3.02 23.26 -2.02
CA TRP A 247 -3.35 23.38 -0.59
C TRP A 247 -4.63 22.64 -0.17
N ARG A 248 -5.56 22.36 -1.10
CA ARG A 248 -6.77 21.57 -0.83
C ARG A 248 -6.51 20.07 -0.92
N GLU A 249 -5.41 19.68 -1.56
CA GLU A 249 -5.01 18.29 -1.74
C GLU A 249 -4.14 17.84 -0.56
N VAL A 250 -4.77 17.61 0.59
CA VAL A 250 -4.09 17.19 1.82
C VAL A 250 -3.38 15.85 1.59
N ASP A 251 -2.07 15.84 1.81
CA ASP A 251 -1.21 14.68 1.59
C ASP A 251 -0.33 14.46 2.83
N ILE A 252 -0.81 13.60 3.73
CA ILE A 252 -0.16 13.32 5.02
C ILE A 252 1.16 12.56 4.80
N ASN A 253 1.22 11.67 3.81
CA ASN A 253 2.45 10.97 3.41
C ASN A 253 3.52 11.96 2.93
N TRP A 254 3.14 12.98 2.16
CA TRP A 254 4.05 14.05 1.75
C TRP A 254 4.57 14.86 2.95
N MET A 255 3.70 15.21 3.90
CA MET A 255 4.11 15.92 5.11
C MET A 255 5.16 15.13 5.91
N GLN A 256 5.03 13.80 5.99
CA GLN A 256 6.00 12.92 6.65
C GLN A 256 7.32 12.84 5.89
N ILE A 257 7.29 12.78 4.55
CA ILE A 257 8.51 12.82 3.73
C ILE A 257 9.24 14.16 3.92
N ARG A 258 8.50 15.27 4.01
CA ARG A 258 9.07 16.59 4.34
C ARG A 258 9.65 16.64 5.74
N PHE A 259 9.03 15.98 6.72
CA PHE A 259 9.61 15.85 8.05
C PHE A 259 10.93 15.05 8.02
N LEU A 260 10.98 13.92 7.30
CA LEU A 260 12.22 13.17 7.09
C LEU A 260 13.29 14.00 6.38
N GLN A 261 12.89 14.85 5.43
CA GLN A 261 13.80 15.79 4.75
C GLN A 261 14.39 16.80 5.74
N MET A 262 13.55 17.39 6.60
CA MET A 262 13.98 18.33 7.63
C MET A 262 15.00 17.72 8.60
N LEU A 263 14.87 16.41 8.88
CA LEU A 263 15.83 15.65 9.68
C LEU A 263 17.08 15.21 8.89
N GLY A 264 17.17 15.52 7.59
CA GLY A 264 18.26 15.09 6.71
C GLY A 264 18.23 13.60 6.34
N LEU A 265 17.12 12.91 6.63
CA LEU A 265 16.92 11.47 6.40
C LEU A 265 16.31 11.15 5.04
N ALA A 266 15.54 12.07 4.44
CA ALA A 266 15.07 11.95 3.06
C ALA A 266 15.89 12.87 2.15
N LYS A 267 16.41 12.31 1.06
CA LYS A 267 17.24 13.00 0.07
C LYS A 267 16.79 12.66 -1.34
N ASN A 268 17.29 13.40 -2.32
CA ASN A 268 17.01 13.24 -3.73
C ASN A 268 15.51 13.17 -4.04
N ILE A 269 14.70 14.00 -3.36
CA ILE A 269 13.24 13.93 -3.43
C ILE A 269 12.75 14.50 -4.77
N LYS A 270 12.11 13.66 -5.57
CA LYS A 270 11.45 14.03 -6.83
C LYS A 270 10.07 14.58 -6.53
N VAL A 271 9.75 15.73 -7.12
CA VAL A 271 8.44 16.37 -6.95
C VAL A 271 7.96 16.94 -8.28
N ILE A 272 6.65 17.10 -8.38
CA ILE A 272 6.01 17.88 -9.44
C ILE A 272 5.22 19.05 -8.83
N ASP A 273 5.03 20.11 -9.60
CA ASP A 273 4.07 21.16 -9.28
C ASP A 273 2.67 20.87 -9.86
N GLU A 274 1.73 21.78 -9.65
CA GLU A 274 0.34 21.64 -10.12
C GLU A 274 0.18 21.69 -11.65
N HIS A 275 1.22 22.10 -12.38
CA HIS A 275 1.30 22.12 -13.84
C HIS A 275 2.08 20.93 -14.40
N GLY A 276 2.54 20.00 -13.54
CA GLY A 276 3.29 18.81 -13.95
C GLY A 276 4.79 19.07 -14.19
N VAL A 277 5.30 20.26 -13.84
CA VAL A 277 6.73 20.56 -13.99
C VAL A 277 7.50 19.80 -12.93
N SER A 278 8.39 18.92 -13.38
CA SER A 278 9.21 18.09 -12.52
C SER A 278 10.41 18.87 -11.97
N SER A 279 10.68 18.69 -10.68
CA SER A 279 11.89 19.19 -10.03
C SER A 279 12.39 18.19 -9.00
N LYS A 280 13.60 18.44 -8.50
CA LYS A 280 14.22 17.64 -7.46
C LYS A 280 14.66 18.56 -6.35
N ILE A 281 14.22 18.26 -5.13
CA ILE A 281 14.66 18.93 -3.91
C ILE A 281 15.61 18.00 -3.15
N ALA A 282 16.12 18.49 -2.01
CA ALA A 282 17.17 17.85 -1.18
C ALA A 282 17.23 16.32 -1.27
#